data_AF-A0A5J4QSX6-F1
#
_entry.id   AF-A0A5J4QSX6-F1
#
_cell.length_a   1.000
_cell.length_b   1.000
_cell.length_c   1.000
_cell.angle_alpha   90.00
_cell.angle_beta   90.00
_cell.angle_gamma   90.00
#
_symmetry.space_group_name_H-M   'P 1'
#
loop_
_entity.id
_entity.type
_entity.pdbx_description
1 polymer ?
#
loop_
_entity_poly.entity_id
_entity_poly.type
_entity_poly.pdbx_seq_one_letter_code
_entity_poly.pdbx_strand_id
1 'polypeptide(L)'
;MRKIARYQWIKFSIVSCLYLLFLYWIKSWWGLLVVPFIFDIYITKKIPWTFWKDIKDPTIRSFMSWVDAIVFSLIGLYFVNIYVFQNYQIPSSSLEKSLLVGDFLFVSKMSYGARVPNTPLSMPMTQHTFPVLNTKSYLEYPQWPYKRVAGFGKVKRNDIVVFNFPAGDTVALNYQQTDFYSLAYGEGKSLYPHRISMDSLTREQQQIVFNLYYTAGRKQILADPRQYGKVIYRPVDKRENYVKRCIGLPGDTLQIIHRAIYLNGIKQENPEGIQFFYHV
;
A
#
# COMPACT_ATOMS: atom_id res chain seq x y z
N MET A 1 -29.42 28.93 27.66
CA MET A 1 -29.10 27.84 26.72
C MET A 1 -29.40 28.29 25.30
N ARG A 2 -28.42 28.27 24.39
CA ARG A 2 -28.64 28.61 22.97
C ARG A 2 -29.65 27.61 22.39
N LYS A 3 -30.82 28.06 21.91
CA LYS A 3 -31.82 27.18 21.28
C LYS A 3 -31.19 26.59 20.01
N ILE A 4 -30.92 25.29 20.01
CA ILE A 4 -30.39 24.57 18.86
C ILE A 4 -31.53 24.38 17.86
N ALA A 5 -31.31 24.77 16.60
CA ALA A 5 -32.34 24.68 15.58
C ALA A 5 -32.55 23.23 15.10
N ARG A 6 -33.78 22.87 14.71
CA ARG A 6 -34.12 21.51 14.23
C ARG A 6 -33.26 21.06 13.05
N TYR A 7 -32.90 21.96 12.14
CA TYR A 7 -32.04 21.61 11.00
C TYR A 7 -30.63 21.17 11.42
N GLN A 8 -30.10 21.67 12.55
CA GLN A 8 -28.78 21.28 13.04
C GLN A 8 -28.79 19.82 13.51
N TRP A 9 -29.86 19.41 14.20
CA TRP A 9 -30.09 18.02 14.58
C TRP A 9 -30.23 17.10 13.38
N ILE A 10 -30.99 17.51 12.35
CA ILE A 10 -31.14 16.71 11.12
C ILE A 10 -29.77 16.51 10.44
N LYS A 11 -28.98 17.58 10.26
CA LYS A 11 -27.64 17.50 9.66
C LYS A 11 -26.71 16.61 10.48
N PHE A 12 -26.68 16.79 11.80
CA PHE A 12 -25.90 15.96 12.72
C PHE A 12 -26.28 14.48 12.59
N SER A 13 -27.57 14.15 12.60
CA SER A 13 -28.05 12.77 12.50
C SER A 13 -27.67 12.12 11.18
N ILE A 14 -27.82 12.82 10.05
CA ILE A 14 -27.45 12.31 8.73
C ILE A 14 -25.94 12.02 8.69
N VAL A 15 -25.10 13.01 9.06
CA VAL A 15 -23.64 12.88 9.01
C VAL A 15 -23.15 11.79 9.97
N SER A 16 -23.70 11.73 11.18
CA SER A 16 -23.34 10.70 12.15
C SER A 16 -23.76 9.31 11.67
N CYS A 17 -24.95 9.16 11.08
CA CYS A 17 -25.39 7.89 10.52
C CYS A 17 -24.46 7.41 9.40
N LEU A 18 -24.13 8.29 8.44
CA LEU A 18 -23.19 7.97 7.36
C LEU A 18 -21.81 7.59 7.90
N TYR A 19 -21.31 8.33 8.89
CA TYR A 19 -20.03 8.05 9.52
C TYR A 19 -20.03 6.72 10.29
N LEU A 20 -21.10 6.39 11.02
CA LEU A 20 -21.24 5.12 11.72
C LEU A 20 -21.34 3.94 10.74
N LEU A 21 -22.05 4.10 9.62
CA LEU A 21 -22.08 3.10 8.54
C LEU A 21 -20.68 2.87 7.96
N PHE A 22 -19.91 3.93 7.77
CA PHE A 22 -18.51 3.85 7.33
C PHE A 22 -17.62 3.13 8.36
N LEU A 23 -17.74 3.45 9.65
CA LEU A 23 -17.01 2.76 10.71
C LEU A 23 -17.36 1.27 10.82
N TYR A 24 -18.64 0.95 10.63
CA TYR A 24 -19.12 -0.43 10.56
C TYR A 24 -18.47 -1.18 9.40
N TRP A 25 -18.43 -0.57 8.20
CA TRP A 25 -17.75 -1.15 7.03
C TRP A 25 -16.25 -1.37 7.27
N ILE A 26 -15.56 -0.40 7.86
CA ILE A 26 -14.14 -0.52 8.21
C ILE A 26 -13.90 -1.50 9.37
N LYS A 27 -14.94 -1.80 10.17
CA LYS A 27 -14.87 -2.56 11.41
C LYS A 27 -13.84 -1.99 12.39
N SER A 28 -13.74 -0.66 12.49
CA SER A 28 -12.80 0.03 13.39
C SER A 28 -13.54 0.97 14.34
N TRP A 29 -13.64 0.56 15.61
CA TRP A 29 -14.37 1.30 16.64
C TRP A 29 -13.60 2.49 17.22
N TRP A 30 -12.28 2.57 17.00
CA TRP A 30 -11.49 3.74 17.38
C TRP A 30 -12.01 5.04 16.73
N GLY A 31 -12.65 4.94 15.57
CA GLY A 31 -13.28 6.08 14.91
C GLY A 31 -14.42 6.70 15.71
N LEU A 32 -14.98 6.03 16.72
CA LEU A 32 -16.00 6.62 17.59
C LEU A 32 -15.49 7.86 18.34
N LEU A 33 -14.18 7.99 18.53
CA LEU A 33 -13.56 9.20 19.10
C LEU A 33 -13.85 10.46 18.27
N VAL A 34 -14.20 10.33 17.00
CA VAL A 34 -14.55 11.46 16.11
C VAL A 34 -16.01 11.92 16.32
N VAL A 35 -16.89 11.06 16.84
CA VAL A 35 -18.33 11.37 17.00
C VAL A 35 -18.56 12.58 17.92
N PRO A 36 -17.87 12.74 19.07
CA PRO A 36 -17.94 13.96 19.88
C PRO A 36 -17.53 15.23 19.11
N PHE A 37 -16.56 15.15 18.20
CA PHE A 37 -16.16 16.29 17.37
C PHE A 37 -17.22 16.62 16.31
N ILE A 38 -17.85 15.60 15.69
CA ILE A 38 -19.00 15.81 14.81
C ILE A 38 -20.15 16.48 15.58
N PHE A 39 -20.42 16.02 16.81
CA PHE A 39 -21.43 16.63 17.67
C PHE A 39 -21.08 18.08 18.02
N ASP A 40 -19.81 18.39 18.31
CA ASP A 40 -19.37 19.76 18.55
C ASP A 40 -19.55 20.65 17.31
N ILE A 41 -19.17 20.18 16.12
CA ILE A 41 -19.29 20.93 14.85
C ILE A 41 -20.74 21.38 14.59
N TYR A 42 -21.73 20.49 14.81
CA TYR A 42 -23.12 20.78 14.48
C TYR A 42 -23.94 21.36 15.65
N ILE A 43 -23.72 20.87 16.87
CA ILE A 43 -24.58 21.13 18.04
C ILE A 43 -23.90 22.09 19.03
N THR A 44 -22.79 21.66 19.65
CA THR A 44 -22.25 22.35 20.83
C THR A 44 -21.45 23.60 20.48
N LYS A 45 -20.70 23.57 19.37
CA LYS A 45 -19.84 24.64 18.85
C LYS A 45 -18.90 25.24 19.92
N LYS A 46 -18.35 24.41 20.81
CA LYS A 46 -17.35 24.85 21.81
C LYS A 46 -16.02 25.13 21.15
N ILE A 47 -15.62 24.30 20.19
CA ILE A 47 -14.38 24.51 19.45
C ILE A 47 -14.69 25.52 18.33
N PRO A 48 -13.93 26.61 18.21
CA PRO A 48 -14.17 27.62 17.18
C PRO A 48 -13.57 27.19 15.85
N TRP A 49 -14.13 26.13 15.24
CA TRP A 49 -13.68 25.55 13.97
C TRP A 49 -13.53 26.57 12.84
N THR A 50 -14.34 27.63 12.86
CA THR A 50 -14.33 28.70 11.86
C THR A 50 -13.96 30.06 12.45
N PHE A 51 -13.06 30.09 13.45
CA PHE A 51 -12.62 31.34 14.11
C PHE A 51 -12.13 32.40 13.11
N TRP A 52 -11.53 31.95 12.00
CA TRP A 52 -10.97 32.82 10.98
C TRP A 52 -12.02 33.69 10.26
N LYS A 53 -13.30 33.32 10.33
CA LYS A 53 -14.39 34.11 9.74
C LYS A 53 -14.62 35.43 10.47
N ASP A 54 -14.25 35.50 11.74
CA ASP A 54 -14.43 36.67 12.60
C ASP A 54 -13.21 37.63 12.55
N ILE A 55 -12.15 37.28 11.81
CA ILE A 55 -10.97 38.13 11.61
C ILE A 55 -11.37 39.39 10.85
N LYS A 56 -11.10 40.57 11.41
CA LYS A 56 -11.49 41.87 10.83
C LYS A 56 -10.76 42.19 9.52
N ASP A 57 -9.49 41.79 9.42
CA ASP A 57 -8.69 42.02 8.22
C ASP A 57 -9.20 41.15 7.06
N PRO A 58 -9.67 41.77 5.95
CA PRO A 58 -10.22 41.03 4.81
C PRO A 58 -9.15 40.17 4.11
N THR A 59 -7.88 40.58 4.13
CA THR A 59 -6.79 39.85 3.46
C THR A 59 -6.49 38.54 4.20
N ILE A 60 -6.31 38.61 5.52
CA ILE A 60 -6.07 37.44 6.38
C ILE A 60 -7.27 36.50 6.33
N ARG A 61 -8.50 37.03 6.36
CA ARG A 61 -9.72 36.21 6.24
C ARG A 61 -9.77 35.46 4.90
N SER A 62 -9.46 36.14 3.80
CA SER A 62 -9.44 35.52 2.47
C SER A 62 -8.37 34.44 2.37
N PHE A 63 -7.16 34.72 2.86
CA PHE A 63 -6.08 33.74 2.93
C PHE A 63 -6.48 32.51 3.77
N MET A 64 -7.02 32.70 4.97
CA MET A 64 -7.48 31.61 5.82
C MET A 64 -8.61 30.79 5.19
N SER A 65 -9.49 31.42 4.40
CA SER A 65 -10.53 30.70 3.66
C SER A 65 -9.95 29.77 2.59
N TRP A 66 -8.88 30.20 1.92
CA TRP A 66 -8.13 29.36 0.98
C TRP A 66 -7.42 28.21 1.69
N VAL A 67 -6.78 28.48 2.83
CA VAL A 67 -6.15 27.45 3.67
C VAL A 67 -7.16 26.40 4.12
N ASP A 68 -8.33 26.82 4.63
CA ASP A 68 -9.41 25.92 5.05
C ASP A 68 -9.89 25.03 3.90
N ALA A 69 -10.11 25.62 2.71
CA ALA A 69 -10.51 24.89 1.52
C ALA A 69 -9.47 23.86 1.05
N ILE A 70 -8.18 24.23 1.07
CA ILE A 70 -7.07 23.32 0.74
C ILE A 70 -7.00 22.18 1.74
N VAL A 71 -7.02 22.47 3.05
CA VAL A 71 -6.97 21.45 4.10
C VAL A 71 -8.14 20.48 3.98
N PHE A 72 -9.36 20.99 3.78
CA PHE A 72 -10.54 20.16 3.57
C PHE A 72 -10.41 19.26 2.33
N SER A 73 -9.93 19.82 1.22
CA SER A 73 -9.73 19.09 -0.04
C SER A 73 -8.65 18.00 0.11
N LEU A 74 -7.55 18.28 0.80
CA LEU A 74 -6.49 17.31 1.06
C LEU A 74 -6.97 16.15 1.94
N ILE A 75 -7.78 16.44 2.97
CA ILE A 75 -8.40 15.40 3.80
C ILE A 75 -9.33 14.53 2.94
N GLY A 76 -10.22 15.15 2.16
CA GLY A 76 -11.13 14.41 1.26
C GLY A 76 -10.37 13.54 0.26
N LEU A 77 -9.36 14.10 -0.40
CA LEU A 77 -8.50 13.41 -1.35
C LEU A 77 -7.73 12.25 -0.68
N TYR A 78 -7.24 12.44 0.54
CA TYR A 78 -6.59 11.39 1.32
C TYR A 78 -7.53 10.20 1.59
N PHE A 79 -8.78 10.47 2.01
CA PHE A 79 -9.79 9.43 2.22
C PHE A 79 -10.14 8.70 0.91
N VAL A 80 -10.37 9.45 -0.18
CA VAL A 80 -10.65 8.88 -1.50
C VAL A 80 -9.49 7.99 -1.95
N ASN A 81 -8.25 8.47 -1.81
CA ASN A 81 -7.05 7.73 -2.18
C ASN A 81 -6.83 6.45 -1.34
N ILE A 82 -7.25 6.43 -0.08
CA ILE A 82 -7.14 5.23 0.76
C ILE A 82 -8.23 4.22 0.46
N TYR A 83 -9.49 4.67 0.34
CA TYR A 83 -10.64 3.77 0.38
C TYR A 83 -11.32 3.53 -0.97
N VAL A 84 -11.19 4.45 -1.93
CA VAL A 84 -12.01 4.44 -3.15
C VAL A 84 -11.18 4.01 -4.36
N PHE A 85 -10.22 4.84 -4.77
CA PHE A 85 -9.36 4.58 -5.91
C PHE A 85 -8.00 5.26 -5.73
N GLN A 86 -7.00 4.86 -6.51
CA GLN A 86 -5.73 5.57 -6.56
C GLN A 86 -5.13 5.50 -7.96
N ASN A 87 -4.49 6.58 -8.37
CA ASN A 87 -3.75 6.63 -9.62
C ASN A 87 -2.33 6.09 -9.40
N TYR A 88 -1.89 5.19 -10.27
CA TYR A 88 -0.53 4.66 -10.29
C TYR A 88 0.09 4.91 -11.65
N GLN A 89 1.34 5.36 -11.67
CA GLN A 89 2.13 5.44 -12.90
C GLN A 89 2.93 4.15 -13.07
N ILE A 90 3.08 3.67 -14.30
CA ILE A 90 3.84 2.46 -14.61
C ILE A 90 5.30 2.80 -14.86
N PRO A 91 6.23 2.37 -13.99
CA PRO A 91 7.64 2.74 -14.12
C PRO A 91 8.46 1.74 -14.95
N SER A 92 7.89 0.59 -15.33
CA SER A 92 8.65 -0.52 -15.94
C SER A 92 7.90 -1.18 -17.10
N SER A 93 8.65 -1.70 -18.06
CA SER A 93 8.15 -2.41 -19.24
C SER A 93 7.67 -3.84 -18.97
N SER A 94 7.53 -4.25 -17.71
CA SER A 94 7.15 -5.63 -17.39
C SER A 94 5.74 -6.03 -17.82
N LEU A 95 4.91 -5.06 -18.23
CA LEU A 95 3.59 -5.25 -18.83
C LEU A 95 3.48 -4.60 -20.22
N GLU A 96 4.61 -4.33 -20.87
CA GLU A 96 4.69 -3.69 -22.18
C GLU A 96 3.78 -4.39 -23.21
N LYS A 97 3.13 -3.60 -24.09
CA LYS A 97 2.02 -3.94 -25.00
C LYS A 97 0.63 -4.15 -24.40
N SER A 98 0.50 -4.48 -23.11
CA SER A 98 -0.78 -4.32 -22.39
C SER A 98 -0.88 -2.93 -21.77
N LEU A 99 0.23 -2.48 -21.16
CA LEU A 99 0.34 -1.20 -20.48
C LEU A 99 1.78 -0.66 -20.67
N LEU A 100 1.89 0.55 -21.21
CA LEU A 100 3.18 1.15 -21.57
C LEU A 100 3.81 1.86 -20.38
N VAL A 101 5.14 2.01 -20.43
CA VAL A 101 5.88 2.82 -19.45
C VAL A 101 5.39 4.26 -19.56
N GLY A 102 5.02 4.85 -18.41
CA GLY A 102 4.45 6.19 -18.35
C GLY A 102 2.92 6.23 -18.31
N ASP A 103 2.22 5.11 -18.58
CA ASP A 103 0.77 5.05 -18.47
C ASP A 103 0.31 5.27 -17.02
N PHE A 104 -0.85 5.93 -16.88
CA PHE A 104 -1.52 6.14 -15.61
C PHE A 104 -2.70 5.17 -15.47
N LEU A 105 -2.66 4.36 -14.41
CA LEU A 105 -3.70 3.40 -14.07
C LEU A 105 -4.63 3.98 -13.01
N PHE A 106 -5.93 3.94 -13.29
CA PHE A 106 -6.97 4.20 -12.31
C PHE A 106 -7.33 2.90 -11.58
N VAL A 107 -6.85 2.72 -10.36
CA VAL A 107 -7.01 1.46 -9.62
C VAL A 107 -8.15 1.58 -8.61
N SER A 108 -9.22 0.81 -8.84
CA SER A 108 -10.33 0.68 -7.89
C SER A 108 -9.90 -0.12 -6.66
N LYS A 109 -9.89 0.53 -5.48
CA LYS A 109 -9.65 -0.14 -4.20
C LYS A 109 -10.89 -0.82 -3.65
N MET A 110 -12.08 -0.34 -4.03
CA MET A 110 -13.35 -0.92 -3.59
C MET A 110 -13.64 -2.29 -4.21
N SER A 111 -13.11 -2.57 -5.41
CA SER A 111 -13.38 -3.83 -6.12
C SER A 111 -12.98 -5.06 -5.30
N TYR A 112 -11.79 -5.04 -4.70
CA TYR A 112 -11.26 -6.17 -3.91
C TYR A 112 -11.07 -5.84 -2.42
N GLY A 113 -11.57 -4.67 -2.00
CA GLY A 113 -11.52 -4.24 -0.61
C GLY A 113 -10.32 -3.32 -0.35
N ALA A 114 -10.62 -2.14 0.18
CA ALA A 114 -9.61 -1.18 0.57
C ALA A 114 -8.81 -1.66 1.79
N ARG A 115 -7.57 -1.22 1.88
CA ARG A 115 -6.73 -1.54 3.04
C ARG A 115 -6.89 -0.45 4.07
N VAL A 116 -7.00 -0.86 5.33
CA VAL A 116 -6.86 0.08 6.44
C VAL A 116 -5.37 0.41 6.58
N PRO A 117 -4.97 1.69 6.64
CA PRO A 117 -3.56 2.07 6.79
C PRO A 117 -2.93 1.36 8.00
N ASN A 118 -1.74 0.80 7.83
CA ASN A 118 -0.96 0.26 8.94
C ASN A 118 -0.28 1.41 9.70
N THR A 119 0.05 2.50 9.00
CA THR A 119 0.70 3.69 9.51
C THR A 119 -0.26 4.89 9.55
N PRO A 120 -1.06 5.05 10.62
CA PRO A 120 -2.00 6.17 10.76
C PRO A 120 -1.37 7.52 10.54
N LEU A 121 -0.20 7.67 11.16
CA LEU A 121 0.51 8.92 11.26
C LEU A 121 1.58 8.89 10.17
N SER A 122 1.12 9.13 8.94
CA SER A 122 1.99 9.31 7.79
C SER A 122 1.57 10.53 6.98
N MET A 123 2.55 11.21 6.38
CA MET A 123 2.26 12.37 5.55
C MET A 123 1.49 11.92 4.31
N PRO A 124 0.35 12.57 3.99
CA PRO A 124 -0.39 12.26 2.78
C PRO A 124 0.49 12.46 1.53
N MET A 125 0.22 11.67 0.48
CA MET A 125 0.89 11.76 -0.83
C MET A 125 2.39 11.47 -0.84
N THR A 126 2.96 10.95 0.25
CA THR A 126 4.37 10.53 0.31
C THR A 126 4.48 9.03 0.56
N GLN A 127 5.42 8.38 -0.14
CA GLN A 127 5.54 6.92 -0.11
C GLN A 127 6.40 6.46 1.08
N HIS A 128 7.70 6.80 1.12
CA HIS A 128 8.63 6.33 2.15
C HIS A 128 9.43 7.44 2.82
N THR A 129 9.77 8.49 2.07
CA THR A 129 10.63 9.59 2.52
C THR A 129 10.01 10.94 2.18
N PHE A 130 10.29 11.95 3.01
CA PHE A 130 9.98 13.32 2.70
C PHE A 130 10.87 13.81 1.55
N PRO A 131 10.30 14.45 0.49
CA PRO A 131 11.08 14.90 -0.66
C PRO A 131 12.23 15.87 -0.32
N VAL A 132 12.08 16.65 0.75
CA VAL A 132 13.04 17.72 1.12
C VAL A 132 14.02 17.27 2.20
N LEU A 133 13.53 16.57 3.23
CA LEU A 133 14.32 16.27 4.44
C LEU A 133 14.98 14.90 4.39
N ASN A 134 14.67 14.06 3.39
CA ASN A 134 15.11 12.66 3.28
C ASN A 134 14.90 11.82 4.55
N THR A 135 13.97 12.26 5.42
CA THR A 135 13.53 11.57 6.62
C THR A 135 12.32 10.71 6.31
N LYS A 136 12.00 9.77 7.20
CA LYS A 136 10.86 8.86 7.00
C LYS A 136 9.54 9.62 6.90
N SER A 137 8.75 9.18 5.92
CA SER A 137 7.33 9.43 5.67
C SER A 137 6.33 9.49 6.81
N TYR A 138 6.65 8.72 7.84
CA TYR A 138 5.70 8.10 8.74
C TYR A 138 6.36 7.84 10.07
N LEU A 139 5.53 7.79 11.11
CA LEU A 139 5.95 7.37 12.43
C LEU A 139 5.98 5.84 12.52
N GLU A 140 7.01 5.30 13.18
CA GLU A 140 7.13 3.86 13.43
C GLU A 140 6.13 3.36 14.48
N TYR A 141 5.62 4.25 15.33
CA TYR A 141 4.61 3.95 16.32
C TYR A 141 3.62 5.12 16.45
N PRO A 142 2.31 4.87 16.58
CA PRO A 142 1.64 3.56 16.59
C PRO A 142 1.50 2.95 15.18
N GLN A 143 1.56 1.61 15.10
CA GLN A 143 1.24 0.83 13.89
C GLN A 143 0.07 -0.11 14.14
N TRP A 144 -0.81 -0.24 13.16
CA TRP A 144 -1.91 -1.20 13.18
C TRP A 144 -1.58 -2.48 12.41
N PRO A 145 -2.17 -3.62 12.81
CA PRO A 145 -2.05 -4.86 12.06
C PRO A 145 -2.66 -4.72 10.66
N TYR A 146 -2.14 -5.49 9.71
CA TYR A 146 -2.67 -5.50 8.35
C TYR A 146 -4.13 -5.91 8.35
N LYS A 147 -4.96 -5.07 7.73
CA LYS A 147 -6.39 -5.31 7.61
C LYS A 147 -6.88 -4.80 6.27
N ARG A 148 -7.72 -5.60 5.61
CA ARG A 148 -8.44 -5.25 4.40
C ARG A 148 -9.94 -5.33 4.68
N VAL A 149 -10.67 -4.30 4.28
CA VAL A 149 -12.14 -4.29 4.40
C VAL A 149 -12.76 -5.13 3.28
N ALA A 150 -14.02 -5.51 3.42
CA ALA A 150 -14.70 -6.25 2.37
C ALA A 150 -14.85 -5.39 1.12
N GLY A 151 -14.45 -5.93 -0.03
CA GLY A 151 -14.70 -5.35 -1.34
C GLY A 151 -16.03 -5.80 -1.94
N PHE A 152 -16.37 -5.24 -3.10
CA PHE A 152 -17.57 -5.61 -3.85
C PHE A 152 -17.43 -6.92 -4.65
N GLY A 153 -16.21 -7.46 -4.78
CA GLY A 153 -15.94 -8.68 -5.54
C GLY A 153 -14.66 -9.39 -5.11
N LYS A 154 -14.31 -10.43 -5.88
CA LYS A 154 -13.08 -11.22 -5.72
C LYS A 154 -12.24 -11.08 -6.98
N VAL A 155 -10.92 -11.24 -6.82
CA VAL A 155 -9.97 -11.27 -7.93
C VAL A 155 -10.31 -12.42 -8.87
N LYS A 156 -10.31 -12.15 -10.17
CA LYS A 156 -10.55 -13.12 -11.23
C LYS A 156 -9.27 -13.35 -12.03
N ARG A 157 -9.24 -14.47 -12.75
CA ARG A 157 -8.17 -14.72 -13.72
C ARG A 157 -8.16 -13.61 -14.76
N ASN A 158 -6.96 -13.26 -15.21
CA ASN A 158 -6.63 -12.17 -16.13
C ASN A 158 -6.87 -10.75 -15.62
N ASP A 159 -7.38 -10.54 -14.40
CA ASP A 159 -7.44 -9.20 -13.80
C ASP A 159 -6.02 -8.61 -13.68
N ILE A 160 -5.87 -7.34 -14.06
CA ILE A 160 -4.67 -6.58 -13.77
C ILE A 160 -4.78 -6.07 -12.33
N VAL A 161 -3.92 -6.55 -11.45
CA VAL A 161 -3.95 -6.28 -10.02
C VAL A 161 -2.75 -5.46 -9.59
N VAL A 162 -3.00 -4.52 -8.68
CA VAL A 162 -1.95 -3.78 -7.97
C VAL A 162 -1.85 -4.29 -6.54
N PHE A 163 -0.66 -4.71 -6.15
CA PHE A 163 -0.39 -5.28 -4.84
C PHE A 163 0.99 -4.83 -4.34
N ASN A 164 1.24 -4.96 -3.04
CA ASN A 164 2.55 -4.64 -2.50
C ASN A 164 3.52 -5.77 -2.74
N PHE A 165 4.74 -5.42 -3.14
CA PHE A 165 5.81 -6.38 -3.34
C PHE A 165 6.06 -7.16 -2.03
N PRO A 166 5.86 -8.49 -2.02
CA PRO A 166 5.92 -9.27 -0.79
C PRO A 166 7.27 -9.19 -0.07
N ALA A 167 8.37 -9.22 -0.84
CA ALA A 167 9.75 -9.21 -0.35
C ALA A 167 10.31 -7.79 -0.08
N GLY A 168 9.49 -6.74 -0.21
CA GLY A 168 9.88 -5.36 0.10
C GLY A 168 9.74 -4.98 1.57
N ASP A 169 9.60 -5.96 2.46
CA ASP A 169 9.39 -5.75 3.90
C ASP A 169 10.69 -5.43 4.65
N THR A 170 11.81 -5.98 4.19
CA THR A 170 13.14 -5.78 4.76
C THR A 170 14.05 -5.21 3.68
N VAL A 171 14.79 -4.16 4.02
CA VAL A 171 15.67 -3.46 3.06
C VAL A 171 17.00 -3.12 3.72
N ALA A 172 18.09 -3.43 3.02
CA ALA A 172 19.43 -2.94 3.32
C ALA A 172 19.64 -1.60 2.59
N LEU A 173 19.91 -0.52 3.32
CA LEU A 173 19.87 0.85 2.75
C LEU A 173 20.90 1.11 1.64
N ASN A 174 22.01 0.37 1.60
CA ASN A 174 22.99 0.50 0.52
C ASN A 174 22.66 -0.37 -0.71
N TYR A 175 21.67 -1.26 -0.61
CA TYR A 175 21.27 -2.20 -1.66
C TYR A 175 19.75 -2.21 -1.84
N GLN A 176 19.16 -1.05 -2.10
CA GLN A 176 17.69 -0.91 -2.22
C GLN A 176 17.13 -1.46 -3.53
N GLN A 177 17.97 -1.65 -4.54
CA GLN A 177 17.63 -2.20 -5.84
C GLN A 177 17.37 -3.72 -5.83
N THR A 178 17.79 -4.42 -4.78
CA THR A 178 17.67 -5.88 -4.65
C THR A 178 16.86 -6.21 -3.41
N ASP A 179 15.95 -7.17 -3.50
CA ASP A 179 15.20 -7.62 -2.33
C ASP A 179 16.14 -8.30 -1.32
N PHE A 180 15.85 -8.10 -0.03
CA PHE A 180 16.74 -8.56 1.03
C PHE A 180 16.90 -10.08 1.07
N TYR A 181 15.89 -10.85 0.65
CA TYR A 181 15.95 -12.31 0.65
C TYR A 181 16.90 -12.83 -0.41
N SER A 182 16.82 -12.30 -1.63
CA SER A 182 17.76 -12.61 -2.71
C SER A 182 19.18 -12.18 -2.36
N LEU A 183 19.35 -10.99 -1.76
CA LEU A 183 20.65 -10.51 -1.30
C LEU A 183 21.25 -11.45 -0.25
N ALA A 184 20.49 -11.76 0.82
CA ALA A 184 20.94 -12.67 1.87
C ALA A 184 21.23 -14.08 1.35
N TYR A 185 20.40 -14.60 0.45
CA TYR A 185 20.66 -15.90 -0.18
C TYR A 185 21.93 -15.89 -1.04
N GLY A 186 22.14 -14.84 -1.84
CA GLY A 186 23.33 -14.70 -2.70
C GLY A 186 24.64 -14.57 -1.92
N GLU A 187 24.64 -13.75 -0.87
CA GLU A 187 25.78 -13.60 0.04
C GLU A 187 26.10 -14.91 0.74
N GLY A 188 25.07 -15.55 1.32
CA GLY A 188 25.23 -16.83 1.99
C GLY A 188 25.75 -17.91 1.06
N LYS A 189 25.23 -18.00 -0.16
CA LYS A 189 25.71 -18.94 -1.19
C LYS A 189 27.19 -18.72 -1.51
N SER A 190 27.67 -17.47 -1.50
CA SER A 190 29.07 -17.14 -1.78
C SER A 190 30.03 -17.57 -0.68
N LEU A 191 29.54 -17.77 0.55
CA LEU A 191 30.33 -18.30 1.66
C LEU A 191 30.61 -19.80 1.54
N TYR A 192 29.82 -20.54 0.76
CA TYR A 192 29.98 -21.98 0.60
C TYR A 192 30.64 -22.30 -0.75
N PRO A 193 31.86 -22.85 -0.77
CA PRO A 193 32.60 -23.07 -2.02
C PRO A 193 32.00 -24.19 -2.89
N HIS A 194 31.22 -25.11 -2.30
CA HIS A 194 30.66 -26.26 -3.00
C HIS A 194 29.28 -25.91 -3.58
N ARG A 195 29.15 -26.00 -4.91
CA ARG A 195 27.89 -25.76 -5.60
C ARG A 195 26.95 -26.95 -5.43
N ILE A 196 25.86 -26.73 -4.70
CA ILE A 196 24.76 -27.68 -4.60
C ILE A 196 23.82 -27.49 -5.80
N SER A 197 23.62 -28.56 -6.57
CA SER A 197 22.63 -28.57 -7.65
C SER A 197 21.23 -28.64 -7.05
N MET A 198 20.45 -27.58 -7.20
CA MET A 198 19.08 -27.52 -6.65
C MET A 198 18.13 -28.46 -7.37
N ASP A 199 18.37 -28.71 -8.66
CA ASP A 199 17.46 -29.49 -9.51
C ASP A 199 17.47 -30.99 -9.18
N SER A 200 18.53 -31.48 -8.54
CA SER A 200 18.61 -32.87 -8.05
C SER A 200 17.99 -33.10 -6.68
N LEU A 201 17.51 -32.04 -6.01
CA LEU A 201 17.00 -32.11 -4.64
C LEU A 201 15.47 -32.18 -4.58
N THR A 202 14.95 -32.83 -3.54
CA THR A 202 13.53 -32.75 -3.20
C THR A 202 13.16 -31.33 -2.77
N ARG A 203 11.87 -30.97 -2.78
CA ARG A 203 11.40 -29.64 -2.33
C ARG A 203 11.80 -29.33 -0.88
N GLU A 204 11.77 -30.33 -0.02
CA GLU A 204 12.19 -30.18 1.38
C GLU A 204 13.69 -29.91 1.47
N GLN A 205 14.51 -30.67 0.73
CA GLN A 205 15.95 -30.45 0.65
C GLN A 205 16.29 -29.07 0.06
N GLN A 206 15.60 -28.63 -1.00
CA GLN A 206 15.74 -27.29 -1.56
C GLN A 206 15.46 -26.21 -0.49
N GLN A 207 14.41 -26.37 0.30
CA GLN A 207 14.07 -25.44 1.38
C GLN A 207 15.16 -25.41 2.46
N ILE A 208 15.71 -26.57 2.84
CA ILE A 208 16.81 -26.67 3.81
C ILE A 208 18.04 -25.91 3.30
N VAL A 209 18.45 -26.13 2.06
CA VAL A 209 19.62 -25.44 1.49
C VAL A 209 19.35 -23.94 1.35
N PHE A 210 18.14 -23.55 0.94
CA PHE A 210 17.74 -22.14 0.93
C PHE A 210 17.88 -21.51 2.31
N ASN A 211 17.34 -22.16 3.35
CA ASN A 211 17.41 -21.66 4.72
C ASN A 211 18.86 -21.56 5.22
N LEU A 212 19.71 -22.52 4.86
CA LEU A 212 21.14 -22.50 5.21
C LEU A 212 21.82 -21.25 4.63
N TYR A 213 21.70 -21.02 3.32
CA TYR A 213 22.32 -19.87 2.66
C TYR A 213 21.71 -18.56 3.13
N TYR A 214 20.37 -18.46 3.16
CA TYR A 214 19.68 -17.27 3.64
C TYR A 214 20.10 -16.88 5.07
N THR A 215 20.18 -17.84 5.99
CA THR A 215 20.57 -17.58 7.38
C THR A 215 22.02 -17.10 7.49
N ALA A 216 22.93 -17.75 6.76
CA ALA A 216 24.35 -17.39 6.74
C ALA A 216 24.57 -15.99 6.17
N GLY A 217 23.99 -15.67 5.01
CA GLY A 217 24.13 -14.36 4.40
C GLY A 217 23.40 -13.27 5.18
N ARG A 218 22.23 -13.56 5.77
CA ARG A 218 21.57 -12.63 6.69
C ARG A 218 22.46 -12.26 7.88
N LYS A 219 23.17 -13.24 8.47
CA LYS A 219 24.11 -13.00 9.56
C LYS A 219 25.26 -12.09 9.12
N GLN A 220 25.82 -12.33 7.93
CA GLN A 220 26.88 -11.50 7.35
C GLN A 220 26.41 -10.06 7.10
N ILE A 221 25.24 -9.89 6.48
CA ILE A 221 24.67 -8.57 6.19
C ILE A 221 24.47 -7.75 7.47
N LEU A 222 23.98 -8.37 8.53
CA LEU A 222 23.78 -7.71 9.83
C LEU A 222 25.10 -7.44 10.56
N ALA A 223 26.14 -8.22 10.30
CA ALA A 223 27.46 -8.05 10.89
C ALA A 223 28.28 -6.94 10.23
N ASP A 224 27.95 -6.56 8.99
CA ASP A 224 28.64 -5.47 8.26
C ASP A 224 27.70 -4.32 7.83
N PRO A 225 27.28 -3.46 8.77
CA PRO A 225 26.52 -2.25 8.43
C PRO A 225 27.29 -1.25 7.57
N ARG A 226 28.62 -1.35 7.44
CA ARG A 226 29.41 -0.43 6.59
C ARG A 226 29.18 -0.76 5.13
N GLN A 227 29.18 -2.04 4.78
CA GLN A 227 28.90 -2.50 3.42
C GLN A 227 27.40 -2.38 3.09
N TYR A 228 26.52 -2.95 3.92
CA TYR A 228 25.10 -3.11 3.56
C TYR A 228 24.19 -1.96 4.03
N GLY A 229 24.72 -1.08 4.89
CA GLY A 229 23.94 -0.03 5.54
C GLY A 229 23.04 -0.56 6.64
N LYS A 230 22.24 0.33 7.23
CA LYS A 230 21.24 -0.07 8.24
C LYS A 230 20.16 -0.92 7.58
N VAL A 231 19.87 -2.08 8.15
CA VAL A 231 18.70 -2.89 7.75
C VAL A 231 17.46 -2.31 8.41
N ILE A 232 16.44 -2.01 7.60
CA ILE A 232 15.17 -1.45 8.05
C ILE A 232 14.00 -2.35 7.66
N TYR A 233 12.92 -2.28 8.46
CA TYR A 233 11.65 -2.92 8.18
C TYR A 233 10.63 -1.88 7.69
N ARG A 234 9.76 -2.29 6.74
CA ARG A 234 8.70 -1.46 6.17
C ARG A 234 7.33 -2.11 6.39
N PRO A 235 6.35 -1.35 6.95
CA PRO A 235 4.98 -1.83 7.03
C PRO A 235 4.38 -2.01 5.63
N VAL A 236 3.35 -2.84 5.52
CA VAL A 236 2.80 -3.31 4.22
C VAL A 236 2.33 -2.16 3.32
N ASP A 237 1.78 -1.10 3.89
CA ASP A 237 1.36 0.15 3.21
C ASP A 237 2.50 1.07 2.78
N LYS A 238 3.72 0.77 3.23
CA LYS A 238 4.96 1.45 2.87
C LYS A 238 5.92 0.50 2.15
N ARG A 239 5.40 -0.50 1.44
CA ARG A 239 6.17 -1.31 0.48
C ARG A 239 5.88 -0.83 -0.95
N GLU A 240 6.76 -1.18 -1.87
CA GLU A 240 6.61 -0.91 -3.30
C GLU A 240 5.33 -1.54 -3.84
N ASN A 241 4.72 -0.92 -4.85
CA ASN A 241 3.53 -1.45 -5.51
C ASN A 241 3.92 -2.07 -6.86
N TYR A 242 3.43 -3.27 -7.13
CA TYR A 242 3.64 -4.00 -8.38
C TYR A 242 2.31 -4.15 -9.08
N VAL A 243 2.34 -4.00 -10.41
CA VAL A 243 1.20 -4.24 -11.29
C VAL A 243 1.48 -5.52 -12.06
N LYS A 244 0.61 -6.53 -11.94
CA LYS A 244 0.72 -7.79 -12.67
C LYS A 244 -0.65 -8.33 -13.06
N ARG A 245 -0.68 -9.25 -14.01
CA ARG A 245 -1.88 -10.00 -14.38
C ARG A 245 -2.05 -11.22 -13.47
N CYS A 246 -3.25 -11.41 -12.93
CA CYS A 246 -3.58 -12.58 -12.11
C CYS A 246 -3.81 -13.81 -13.00
N ILE A 247 -2.86 -14.74 -13.06
CA ILE A 247 -3.00 -15.95 -13.89
C ILE A 247 -3.65 -17.09 -13.12
N GLY A 248 -3.12 -17.46 -11.95
CA GLY A 248 -3.66 -18.52 -11.09
C GLY A 248 -4.44 -17.98 -9.89
N LEU A 249 -5.49 -18.69 -9.50
CA LEU A 249 -6.25 -18.46 -8.27
C LEU A 249 -5.93 -19.53 -7.21
N PRO A 250 -6.29 -19.32 -5.93
CA PRO A 250 -6.10 -20.34 -4.90
C PRO A 250 -6.73 -21.69 -5.31
N GLY A 251 -5.94 -22.75 -5.19
CA GLY A 251 -6.32 -24.11 -5.62
C GLY A 251 -5.88 -24.47 -7.05
N ASP A 252 -5.45 -23.50 -7.86
CA ASP A 252 -4.93 -23.80 -9.20
C ASP A 252 -3.52 -24.40 -9.17
N THR A 253 -3.29 -25.37 -10.05
CA THR A 253 -1.94 -25.80 -10.44
C THR A 253 -1.52 -25.03 -11.68
N LEU A 254 -0.42 -24.29 -11.60
CA LEU A 254 0.15 -23.53 -12.72
C LEU A 254 1.42 -24.19 -13.23
N GLN A 255 1.51 -24.37 -14.55
CA GLN A 255 2.71 -24.87 -15.23
C GLN A 255 3.03 -23.97 -16.42
N ILE A 256 4.32 -23.80 -16.72
CA ILE A 256 4.81 -23.10 -17.90
C ILE A 256 5.65 -24.09 -18.70
N ILE A 257 5.16 -24.50 -19.87
CA ILE A 257 5.79 -25.53 -20.71
C ILE A 257 5.96 -24.93 -22.10
N HIS A 258 7.20 -24.86 -22.61
CA HIS A 258 7.52 -24.23 -23.89
C HIS A 258 6.88 -22.83 -24.04
N ARG A 259 6.92 -22.03 -22.96
CA ARG A 259 6.34 -20.68 -22.85
C ARG A 259 4.80 -20.61 -22.91
N ALA A 260 4.10 -21.74 -22.97
CA ALA A 260 2.66 -21.80 -22.82
C ALA A 260 2.27 -22.01 -21.34
N ILE A 261 1.24 -21.30 -20.90
CA ILE A 261 0.68 -21.43 -19.56
C ILE A 261 -0.35 -22.56 -19.56
N TYR A 262 -0.27 -23.44 -18.57
CA TYR A 262 -1.27 -24.46 -18.29
C TYR A 262 -1.82 -24.23 -16.89
N LEU A 263 -3.14 -24.23 -16.76
CA LEU A 263 -3.85 -24.18 -15.49
C LEU A 263 -4.62 -25.47 -15.31
N ASN A 264 -4.35 -26.20 -14.23
CA ASN A 264 -4.96 -27.49 -13.93
C ASN A 264 -4.84 -28.48 -15.12
N GLY A 265 -3.67 -28.48 -15.78
CA GLY A 265 -3.39 -29.30 -16.96
C GLY A 265 -3.98 -28.77 -18.28
N ILE A 266 -4.82 -27.73 -18.25
CA ILE A 266 -5.46 -27.15 -19.43
C ILE A 266 -4.64 -25.98 -19.95
N LYS A 267 -4.21 -26.05 -21.20
CA LYS A 267 -3.49 -24.96 -21.89
C LYS A 267 -4.37 -23.71 -21.92
N GLN A 268 -3.81 -22.59 -21.49
CA GLN A 268 -4.46 -21.29 -21.55
C GLN A 268 -4.13 -20.58 -22.86
N GLU A 269 -5.09 -19.79 -23.35
CA GLU A 269 -4.82 -18.86 -24.44
C GLU A 269 -3.94 -17.72 -23.95
N ASN A 270 -3.03 -17.29 -24.82
CA ASN A 270 -2.21 -16.14 -24.52
C ASN A 270 -3.05 -14.87 -24.64
N PRO A 271 -2.94 -13.92 -23.69
CA PRO A 271 -3.55 -12.62 -23.86
C PRO A 271 -3.01 -11.91 -25.11
N GLU A 272 -3.86 -11.10 -25.72
CA GLU A 272 -3.49 -10.29 -26.89
C GLU A 272 -2.27 -9.42 -26.57
N GLY A 273 -1.31 -9.35 -27.51
CA GLY A 273 -0.09 -8.57 -27.36
C GLY A 273 0.97 -9.15 -26.42
N ILE A 274 0.85 -10.42 -25.98
CA ILE A 274 1.88 -11.05 -25.14
C ILE A 274 3.28 -10.98 -25.78
N GLN A 275 4.29 -10.68 -24.96
CA GLN A 275 5.68 -10.63 -25.39
C GLN A 275 6.48 -11.71 -24.66
N PHE A 276 7.14 -12.58 -25.44
CA PHE A 276 7.97 -13.66 -24.91
C PHE A 276 9.45 -13.29 -24.80
N PHE A 277 9.86 -12.21 -25.47
CA PHE A 277 11.24 -11.76 -25.53
C PHE A 277 11.30 -10.26 -25.49
N TYR A 278 12.18 -9.71 -24.64
CA TYR A 278 12.56 -8.32 -24.70
C TYR A 278 13.71 -8.19 -25.70
N HIS A 279 13.51 -7.39 -26.75
CA HIS A 279 14.61 -6.90 -27.55
C HIS A 279 15.11 -5.65 -26.84
N VAL A 280 16.21 -5.81 -26.11
CA VAL A 280 16.93 -4.71 -25.45
C VAL A 280 17.98 -4.20 -26.42
#